data_AF-A0A9D5BSS6-F1
#
_entry.id   AF-A0A9D5BSS6-F1
#
_cell.length_a   1.000
_cell.length_b   1.000
_cell.length_c   1.000
_cell.angle_alpha   90.00
_cell.angle_beta   90.00
_cell.angle_gamma   90.00
#
_symmetry.space_group_name_H-M   'P 1'
#
loop_
_entity.id
_entity.type
_entity.pdbx_description
1 polymer ?
#
loop_
_entity_poly.entity_id
_entity_poly.type
_entity_poly.pdbx_seq_one_letter_code
_entity_poly.pdbx_strand_id
1 'polypeptide(L)'
;MLVDPLEPPKFKHKRVPKASGSPPVPVMHSPPRPVTAKDQQDFNIPLCISNWRNPKGYTIPLDKRLAADERGLQDVQINDNFAKLSEALYVAELRRQRKFCCHEVYKSIEYNLNLVLCGPGYNGGDGLVAPRHLYHFGYKLFVGYPKRTPKTLYTGLVTQLESLSIPFLLVEELPQNLADDFGLIVDAMFGFSFHGSMSPSKIGFRRSDFVEQEKCGKRSLKSLAQTGKDRESKRT
;
A
#
# COMPACT_ATOMS: atom_id res chain seq x y z
N MET A 1 17.87 -53.35 -58.01
CA MET A 1 18.14 -52.26 -58.98
C MET A 1 18.91 -51.18 -58.26
N LEU A 2 19.81 -50.47 -58.94
CA LEU A 2 20.45 -49.27 -58.40
C LEU A 2 19.33 -48.28 -58.02
N VAL A 3 19.26 -47.85 -56.76
CA VAL A 3 18.24 -46.92 -56.26
C VAL A 3 18.83 -45.51 -56.35
N ASP A 4 18.12 -44.60 -57.00
CA ASP A 4 18.55 -43.21 -57.15
C ASP A 4 18.52 -42.50 -55.79
N PRO A 5 19.67 -41.97 -55.31
CA PRO A 5 19.76 -41.32 -54.01
C PRO A 5 18.96 -40.00 -53.89
N LEU A 6 18.48 -39.42 -55.00
CA LEU A 6 17.70 -38.17 -55.01
C LEU A 6 16.21 -38.38 -55.30
N GLU A 7 15.75 -39.63 -55.44
CA GLU A 7 14.36 -39.89 -55.81
C GLU A 7 13.38 -39.63 -54.64
N PRO A 8 12.30 -38.84 -54.85
CA PRO A 8 11.37 -38.51 -53.77
C PRO A 8 10.48 -39.71 -53.38
N PRO A 9 9.89 -39.71 -52.16
CA PRO A 9 9.02 -40.80 -51.69
C PRO A 9 7.81 -41.04 -52.60
N LYS A 10 7.65 -42.29 -53.07
CA LYS A 10 6.60 -42.67 -54.04
C LYS A 10 5.22 -42.91 -53.43
N PHE A 11 5.10 -43.02 -52.10
CA PHE A 11 3.86 -43.39 -51.42
C PHE A 11 3.37 -42.30 -50.47
N LYS A 12 2.04 -42.18 -50.37
CA LYS A 12 1.37 -41.28 -49.42
C LYS A 12 1.07 -42.03 -48.12
N HIS A 13 1.22 -41.37 -46.98
CA HIS A 13 0.83 -41.93 -45.69
C HIS A 13 -0.69 -41.99 -45.57
N LYS A 14 -1.25 -43.20 -45.46
CA LYS A 14 -2.68 -43.43 -45.19
C LYS A 14 -2.90 -43.70 -43.71
N ARG A 15 -3.75 -42.90 -43.05
CA ARG A 15 -4.18 -43.19 -41.66
C ARG A 15 -5.27 -44.27 -41.70
N VAL A 16 -4.99 -45.42 -41.12
CA VAL A 16 -5.96 -46.51 -40.94
C VAL A 16 -6.43 -46.54 -39.48
N PRO A 17 -7.69 -46.95 -39.19
CA PRO A 17 -8.12 -47.21 -37.82
C PRO A 17 -7.18 -48.19 -37.13
N LYS A 18 -7.02 -48.04 -35.82
CA LYS A 18 -6.18 -48.96 -35.04
C LYS A 18 -6.76 -50.38 -35.13
N ALA A 19 -5.93 -51.36 -35.46
CA ALA A 19 -6.34 -52.76 -35.44
C ALA A 19 -6.84 -53.16 -34.04
N SER A 20 -7.73 -54.15 -33.96
CA SER A 20 -8.16 -54.72 -32.69
C SER A 20 -6.93 -55.16 -31.89
N GLY A 21 -6.89 -54.81 -30.59
CA GLY A 21 -5.81 -55.22 -29.71
C GLY A 21 -5.74 -56.75 -29.53
N SER A 22 -4.71 -57.21 -28.83
CA SER A 22 -4.68 -58.56 -28.28
C SER A 22 -5.93 -58.83 -27.44
N PRO A 23 -6.38 -60.09 -27.32
CA PRO A 23 -7.48 -60.44 -26.42
C PRO A 23 -7.19 -59.93 -24.99
N PRO A 24 -8.21 -59.51 -24.22
CA PRO A 24 -8.02 -59.00 -22.88
C PRO A 24 -7.42 -60.08 -21.98
N VAL A 25 -6.35 -59.74 -21.28
CA VAL A 25 -5.70 -60.63 -20.31
C VAL A 25 -6.59 -60.76 -19.08
N PRO A 26 -6.79 -61.95 -18.50
CA PRO A 26 -7.53 -62.12 -17.26
C PRO A 26 -6.91 -61.32 -16.12
N VAL A 27 -7.70 -60.45 -15.48
CA VAL A 27 -7.24 -59.68 -14.32
C VAL A 27 -7.63 -60.44 -13.05
N MET A 28 -6.63 -60.92 -12.31
CA MET A 28 -6.81 -61.68 -11.07
C MET A 28 -6.96 -60.73 -9.88
N HIS A 29 -8.15 -60.15 -9.71
CA HIS A 29 -8.47 -59.30 -8.56
C HIS A 29 -8.69 -60.13 -7.28
N SER A 30 -8.46 -59.50 -6.12
CA SER A 30 -8.95 -60.02 -4.84
C SER A 30 -10.48 -60.04 -4.83
N PRO A 31 -11.12 -60.83 -3.93
CA PRO A 31 -12.57 -60.78 -3.75
C PRO A 31 -13.06 -59.34 -3.52
N PRO A 32 -14.22 -58.95 -4.10
CA PRO A 32 -14.79 -57.63 -3.90
C PRO A 32 -15.05 -57.36 -2.43
N ARG A 33 -14.67 -56.16 -1.96
CA ARG A 33 -14.99 -55.72 -0.59
C ARG A 33 -16.46 -55.34 -0.51
N PRO A 34 -17.16 -55.65 0.60
CA PRO A 34 -18.54 -55.20 0.78
C PRO A 34 -18.56 -53.68 0.89
N VAL A 35 -19.44 -53.03 0.13
CA VAL A 35 -19.66 -51.58 0.17
C VAL A 35 -20.85 -51.31 1.09
N THR A 36 -20.70 -50.41 2.05
CA THR A 36 -21.82 -50.02 2.90
C THR A 36 -22.70 -48.98 2.21
N ALA A 37 -23.98 -48.91 2.57
CA ALA A 37 -24.89 -47.90 2.02
C ALA A 37 -24.43 -46.46 2.36
N LYS A 38 -23.74 -46.28 3.50
CA LYS A 38 -23.16 -44.99 3.90
C LYS A 38 -22.02 -44.59 2.98
N ASP A 39 -21.08 -45.51 2.71
CA ASP A 39 -19.97 -45.24 1.80
C ASP A 39 -20.51 -44.78 0.44
N GLN A 40 -21.52 -45.48 -0.10
CA GLN A 40 -22.12 -45.11 -1.38
C GLN A 40 -22.77 -43.71 -1.37
N GLN A 41 -23.33 -43.27 -0.24
CA GLN A 41 -23.93 -41.95 -0.09
C GLN A 41 -22.88 -40.85 0.05
N ASP A 42 -21.78 -41.10 0.77
CA ASP A 42 -20.68 -40.15 0.94
C ASP A 42 -19.98 -39.84 -0.39
N PHE A 43 -19.99 -40.81 -1.31
CA PHE A 43 -19.49 -40.65 -2.68
C PHE A 43 -20.55 -40.10 -3.67
N ASN A 44 -21.71 -39.62 -3.20
CA ASN A 44 -22.70 -38.98 -4.05
C ASN A 44 -22.26 -37.56 -4.43
N ILE A 45 -21.69 -37.42 -5.62
CA ILE A 45 -21.22 -36.13 -6.13
C ILE A 45 -22.41 -35.32 -6.67
N PRO A 46 -22.67 -34.10 -6.15
CA PRO A 46 -23.77 -33.27 -6.62
C PRO A 46 -23.56 -32.81 -8.07
N LEU A 47 -24.67 -32.52 -8.76
CA LEU A 47 -24.64 -32.01 -10.13
C LEU A 47 -23.93 -30.64 -10.18
N CYS A 48 -23.03 -30.47 -11.15
CA CYS A 48 -22.35 -29.20 -11.36
C CYS A 48 -23.22 -28.22 -12.15
N ILE A 49 -23.79 -27.24 -11.46
CA ILE A 49 -24.55 -26.15 -12.07
C ILE A 49 -23.62 -24.94 -12.17
N SER A 50 -23.25 -24.55 -13.39
CA SER A 50 -22.37 -23.40 -13.58
C SER A 50 -23.15 -22.09 -13.71
N ASN A 51 -22.58 -21.01 -13.18
CA ASN A 51 -23.14 -19.66 -13.30
C ASN A 51 -22.94 -19.04 -14.70
N TRP A 52 -22.04 -19.61 -15.52
CA TRP A 52 -21.62 -19.01 -16.79
C TRP A 52 -22.02 -19.82 -18.04
N ARG A 53 -21.99 -21.15 -17.96
CA ARG A 53 -22.10 -22.03 -19.13
C ARG A 53 -23.26 -23.02 -18.99
N ASN A 54 -24.20 -22.95 -19.92
CA ASN A 54 -25.30 -23.91 -20.06
C ASN A 54 -25.48 -24.27 -21.55
N PRO A 55 -24.62 -25.15 -22.11
CA PRO A 55 -24.57 -25.38 -23.55
C PRO A 55 -25.81 -26.11 -24.08
N LYS A 56 -26.49 -26.87 -23.22
CA LYS A 56 -27.72 -27.59 -23.55
C LYS A 56 -29.00 -26.78 -23.26
N GLY A 57 -28.87 -25.57 -22.72
CA GLY A 57 -30.00 -24.67 -22.49
C GLY A 57 -31.03 -25.16 -21.47
N TYR A 58 -30.64 -26.01 -20.50
CA TYR A 58 -31.58 -26.51 -19.50
C TYR A 58 -32.22 -25.37 -18.69
N THR A 59 -33.52 -25.45 -18.47
CA THR A 59 -34.25 -24.58 -17.53
C THR A 59 -33.97 -25.05 -16.11
N ILE A 60 -33.19 -24.28 -15.37
CA ILE A 60 -32.80 -24.60 -13.98
C ILE A 60 -33.46 -23.55 -13.08
N PRO A 61 -34.23 -23.97 -12.06
CA PRO A 61 -34.89 -23.05 -11.15
C PRO A 61 -33.86 -22.27 -10.30
N LEU A 62 -34.26 -21.10 -9.81
CA LEU A 62 -33.35 -20.14 -9.17
C LEU A 62 -32.78 -20.64 -7.84
N ASP A 63 -33.57 -21.37 -7.06
CA ASP A 63 -33.15 -22.01 -5.81
C ASP A 63 -31.95 -22.93 -6.03
N LYS A 64 -31.95 -23.77 -7.06
CA LYS A 64 -30.85 -24.69 -7.37
C LYS A 64 -29.62 -23.98 -7.92
N ARG A 65 -29.80 -22.84 -8.59
CA ARG A 65 -28.68 -22.01 -9.06
C ARG A 65 -28.00 -21.28 -7.89
N LEU A 66 -28.79 -20.75 -6.96
CA LEU A 66 -28.30 -20.06 -5.78
C LEU A 66 -27.75 -21.03 -4.72
N ALA A 67 -28.27 -22.25 -4.66
CA ALA A 67 -27.76 -23.28 -3.72
C ALA A 67 -26.32 -23.71 -4.01
N ALA A 68 -25.88 -23.63 -5.28
CA ALA A 68 -24.48 -23.86 -5.65
C ALA A 68 -23.58 -22.65 -5.33
N ASP A 69 -24.17 -21.52 -4.94
CA ASP A 69 -23.47 -20.29 -4.68
C ASP A 69 -23.20 -20.13 -3.18
N GLU A 70 -22.02 -20.57 -2.76
CA GLU A 70 -21.58 -20.55 -1.36
C GLU A 70 -21.32 -19.13 -0.81
N ARG A 71 -21.51 -18.08 -1.64
CA ARG A 71 -21.37 -16.68 -1.21
C ARG A 71 -22.30 -16.30 -0.06
N GLY A 72 -23.45 -16.98 0.07
CA GLY A 72 -24.39 -16.78 1.18
C GLY A 72 -23.92 -17.33 2.53
N LEU A 73 -22.83 -18.12 2.55
CA LEU A 73 -22.27 -18.69 3.78
C LEU A 73 -21.20 -17.78 4.43
N GLN A 74 -20.75 -16.74 3.72
CA GLN A 74 -19.79 -15.78 4.27
C GLN A 74 -20.50 -14.71 5.11
N ASP A 75 -20.31 -14.76 6.42
CA ASP A 75 -20.68 -13.65 7.30
C ASP A 75 -19.64 -12.53 7.13
N VAL A 76 -20.03 -11.44 6.48
CA VAL A 76 -19.14 -10.29 6.25
C VAL A 76 -19.08 -9.46 7.52
N GLN A 77 -18.06 -9.71 8.34
CA GLN A 77 -17.81 -8.96 9.57
C GLN A 77 -16.97 -7.71 9.27
N ILE A 78 -17.48 -6.52 9.61
CA ILE A 78 -16.77 -5.25 9.47
C ILE A 78 -16.07 -4.92 10.79
N ASN A 79 -14.80 -4.54 10.73
CA ASN A 79 -14.00 -4.19 11.91
C ASN A 79 -14.35 -2.77 12.44
N ASP A 80 -14.55 -2.64 13.75
CA ASP A 80 -14.85 -1.36 14.42
C ASP A 80 -13.77 -0.27 14.21
N ASN A 81 -12.55 -0.66 13.86
CA ASN A 81 -11.49 0.30 13.54
C ASN A 81 -11.81 1.14 12.30
N PHE A 82 -12.63 0.65 11.38
CA PHE A 82 -13.11 1.45 10.24
C PHE A 82 -13.99 2.61 10.71
N ALA A 83 -14.82 2.40 11.74
CA ALA A 83 -15.62 3.47 12.33
C ALA A 83 -14.72 4.54 12.98
N LYS A 84 -13.75 4.12 13.80
CA LYS A 84 -12.79 5.04 14.45
C LYS A 84 -11.99 5.86 13.45
N LEU A 85 -11.56 5.24 12.34
CA LEU A 85 -10.86 5.94 11.27
C LEU A 85 -11.75 6.97 10.59
N SER A 86 -13.00 6.62 10.27
CA SER A 86 -13.96 7.52 9.64
C SER A 86 -14.23 8.77 10.50
N GLU A 87 -14.36 8.57 11.81
CA GLU A 87 -14.55 9.66 12.78
C GLU A 87 -13.30 10.55 12.89
N ALA A 88 -12.12 9.94 12.99
CA ALA A 88 -10.86 10.67 13.06
C ALA A 88 -10.63 11.56 11.83
N LEU A 89 -10.92 11.03 10.63
CA LEU A 89 -10.83 11.80 9.38
C LEU A 89 -11.84 12.95 9.35
N TYR A 90 -13.07 12.71 9.80
CA TYR A 90 -14.09 13.76 9.88
C TYR A 90 -13.68 14.90 10.82
N VAL A 91 -13.14 14.57 12.00
CA VAL A 91 -12.63 15.57 12.95
C VAL A 91 -11.41 16.32 12.41
N ALA A 92 -10.51 15.63 11.70
CA ALA A 92 -9.35 16.25 11.07
C ALA A 92 -9.78 17.26 9.99
N GLU A 93 -10.75 16.90 9.15
CA GLU A 93 -11.30 17.77 8.10
C GLU A 93 -11.98 19.00 8.70
N LEU A 94 -12.82 18.83 9.73
CA LEU A 94 -13.44 19.94 10.44
C LEU A 94 -12.40 20.88 11.07
N ARG A 95 -11.32 20.33 11.64
CA ARG A 95 -10.21 21.12 12.18
C ARG A 95 -9.45 21.88 11.10
N ARG A 96 -9.24 21.26 9.94
CA ARG A 96 -8.62 21.88 8.77
C ARG A 96 -9.46 23.05 8.28
N GLN A 97 -10.77 22.86 8.09
CA GLN A 97 -11.67 23.92 7.63
C GLN A 97 -11.80 25.07 8.63
N ARG A 98 -11.88 24.76 9.94
CA ARG A 98 -11.85 25.79 10.99
C ARG A 98 -10.55 26.59 10.99
N LYS A 99 -9.41 25.92 10.87
CA LYS A 99 -8.10 26.59 10.76
C LYS A 99 -8.01 27.43 9.50
N PHE A 100 -8.54 26.96 8.37
CA PHE A 100 -8.57 27.70 7.11
C PHE A 100 -9.38 29.01 7.23
N CYS A 101 -10.54 28.97 7.92
CA CYS A 101 -11.34 30.15 8.20
C CYS A 101 -10.63 31.14 9.14
N CYS A 102 -9.80 30.66 10.08
CA CYS A 102 -8.92 31.53 10.87
C CYS A 102 -7.65 31.97 10.11
N HIS A 103 -7.32 31.37 8.96
CA HIS A 103 -6.07 31.61 8.23
C HIS A 103 -6.15 32.78 7.22
N GLU A 104 -7.34 33.29 6.92
CA GLU A 104 -7.48 34.58 6.21
C GLU A 104 -6.89 35.76 7.03
N VAL A 105 -6.51 35.53 8.30
CA VAL A 105 -6.03 36.57 9.23
C VAL A 105 -4.51 36.53 9.50
N TYR A 106 -3.75 35.54 8.98
CA TYR A 106 -2.28 35.58 9.10
C TYR A 106 -1.60 36.09 7.83
N LYS A 107 -1.34 37.40 7.84
CA LYS A 107 -0.21 38.04 7.16
C LYS A 107 1.11 37.53 7.77
N SER A 108 2.20 37.50 6.97
CA SER A 108 3.60 37.08 7.26
C SER A 108 3.88 35.60 6.89
N ILE A 109 4.51 35.19 5.79
CA ILE A 109 5.45 35.75 4.78
C ILE A 109 6.74 36.41 5.28
N GLU A 110 6.94 36.60 6.58
CA GLU A 110 8.25 37.04 7.10
C GLU A 110 9.01 35.83 7.68
N TYR A 111 9.79 35.22 6.80
CA TYR A 111 11.07 34.55 7.11
C TYR A 111 11.10 33.25 7.93
N ASN A 112 10.07 32.41 7.90
CA ASN A 112 10.30 31.03 8.33
C ASN A 112 10.96 30.28 7.19
N LEU A 113 12.28 30.05 7.29
CA LEU A 113 12.97 29.06 6.48
C LEU A 113 12.30 27.71 6.79
N ASN A 114 11.86 27.00 5.75
CA ASN A 114 11.19 25.71 5.92
C ASN A 114 12.07 24.62 5.32
N LEU A 115 12.27 23.52 6.03
CA LEU A 115 13.12 22.42 5.60
C LEU A 115 12.28 21.19 5.27
N VAL A 116 12.52 20.58 4.11
CA VAL A 116 11.93 19.29 3.74
C VAL A 116 13.04 18.26 3.62
N LEU A 117 12.98 17.20 4.42
CA LEU A 117 13.99 16.14 4.44
C LEU A 117 13.48 14.93 3.66
N CYS A 118 14.13 14.62 2.55
CA CYS A 118 13.71 13.57 1.62
C CYS A 118 14.56 12.31 1.77
N GLY A 119 13.90 11.16 1.87
CA GLY A 119 14.55 9.85 1.84
C GLY A 119 14.72 9.29 0.42
N PRO A 120 15.45 8.18 0.24
CA PRO A 120 15.55 7.49 -1.05
C PRO A 120 14.31 6.63 -1.41
N GLY A 121 13.35 6.51 -0.51
CA GLY A 121 12.13 5.70 -0.70
C GLY A 121 11.00 6.48 -1.36
N TYR A 122 9.86 5.81 -1.54
CA TYR A 122 8.64 6.42 -2.11
C TYR A 122 8.18 7.67 -1.34
N ASN A 123 8.22 7.65 0.00
CA ASN A 123 7.87 8.83 0.81
C ASN A 123 8.80 10.01 0.54
N GLY A 124 10.07 9.75 0.23
CA GLY A 124 11.00 10.82 -0.16
C GLY A 124 10.71 11.37 -1.54
N GLY A 125 10.07 10.59 -2.42
CA GLY A 125 9.47 11.08 -3.65
C GLY A 125 8.35 12.08 -3.36
N ASP A 126 7.44 11.78 -2.44
CA ASP A 126 6.41 12.72 -1.97
C ASP A 126 7.04 13.97 -1.35
N GLY A 127 8.14 13.79 -0.61
CA GLY A 127 8.99 14.85 -0.08
C GLY A 127 9.64 15.74 -1.14
N LEU A 128 9.84 15.27 -2.38
CA LEU A 128 10.33 16.09 -3.49
C LEU A 128 9.18 16.79 -4.25
N VAL A 129 7.96 16.28 -4.15
CA VAL A 129 6.77 16.91 -4.75
C VAL A 129 6.25 18.05 -3.87
N ALA A 130 6.21 17.87 -2.56
CA ALA A 130 5.66 18.85 -1.61
C ALA A 130 6.33 20.26 -1.70
N PRO A 131 7.68 20.40 -1.79
CA PRO A 131 8.33 21.70 -1.87
C PRO A 131 7.90 22.53 -3.06
N ARG A 132 7.63 21.89 -4.21
CA ARG A 132 7.12 22.59 -5.40
C ARG A 132 5.80 23.31 -5.11
N HIS A 133 4.87 22.64 -4.43
CA HIS A 133 3.59 23.24 -4.07
C HIS A 133 3.78 24.35 -3.04
N LEU A 134 4.60 24.12 -2.00
CA LEU A 134 4.88 25.12 -0.98
C LEU A 134 5.54 26.38 -1.56
N TYR A 135 6.39 26.24 -2.58
CA TYR A 135 7.00 27.37 -3.28
C TYR A 135 5.95 28.22 -3.98
N HIS A 136 4.99 27.60 -4.69
CA HIS A 136 3.90 28.31 -5.33
C HIS A 136 2.93 28.97 -4.33
N PHE A 137 2.86 28.47 -3.10
CA PHE A 137 2.16 29.12 -2.00
C PHE A 137 2.94 30.26 -1.33
N GLY A 138 4.13 30.60 -1.83
CA GLY A 138 4.93 31.74 -1.37
C GLY A 138 5.88 31.45 -0.21
N TYR A 139 6.09 30.17 0.13
CA TYR A 139 7.03 29.79 1.19
C TYR A 139 8.47 29.75 0.67
N LYS A 140 9.42 30.17 1.50
CA LYS A 140 10.86 29.97 1.28
C LYS A 140 11.29 28.64 1.88
N LEU A 141 11.96 27.81 1.09
CA LEU A 141 12.18 26.41 1.40
C LEU A 141 13.64 26.02 1.16
N PHE A 142 14.08 25.01 1.89
CA PHE A 142 15.27 24.23 1.62
C PHE A 142 14.91 22.75 1.58
N VAL A 143 15.62 22.01 0.73
CA VAL A 143 15.42 20.56 0.60
C VAL A 143 16.69 19.83 1.01
N GLY A 144 16.62 19.01 2.04
CA GLY A 144 17.68 18.06 2.37
C GLY A 144 17.43 16.75 1.66
N TYR A 145 18.32 16.34 0.75
CA TYR A 145 18.19 15.03 0.07
C TYR A 145 19.50 14.23 0.15
N PRO A 146 19.78 13.63 1.33
CA PRO A 146 21.09 13.03 1.64
C PRO A 146 21.52 11.93 0.67
N LYS A 147 20.56 11.12 0.22
CA LYS A 147 20.82 9.98 -0.66
C LYS A 147 19.93 10.05 -1.89
N ARG A 148 20.48 10.60 -2.96
CA ARG A 148 19.77 10.72 -4.25
C ARG A 148 19.53 9.33 -4.87
N THR A 149 18.28 9.07 -5.21
CA THR A 149 17.85 7.82 -5.87
C THR A 149 18.14 7.89 -7.37
N PRO A 150 18.87 6.93 -7.97
CA PRO A 150 19.28 6.96 -9.38
C PRO A 150 18.15 6.52 -10.35
N LYS A 151 16.91 6.91 -10.06
CA LYS A 151 15.73 6.59 -10.89
C LYS A 151 15.29 7.84 -11.65
N THR A 152 14.99 7.70 -12.94
CA THR A 152 14.58 8.79 -13.84
C THR A 152 13.46 9.67 -13.28
N LEU A 153 12.47 9.07 -12.61
CA LEU A 153 11.36 9.77 -11.96
C LEU A 153 11.86 10.80 -10.92
N TYR A 154 12.84 10.42 -10.09
CA TYR A 154 13.36 11.29 -9.04
C TYR A 154 14.27 12.38 -9.62
N THR A 155 15.02 12.06 -10.67
CA THR A 155 15.81 13.06 -11.40
C THR A 155 14.91 14.17 -11.93
N GLY A 156 13.77 13.83 -12.54
CA GLY A 156 12.80 14.81 -13.02
C GLY A 156 12.24 15.71 -11.91
N LEU A 157 11.94 15.15 -10.73
CA LEU A 157 11.48 15.93 -9.57
C LEU A 157 12.56 16.88 -9.04
N VAL A 158 13.81 16.42 -8.95
CA VAL A 158 14.95 17.25 -8.54
C VAL A 158 15.17 18.39 -9.53
N THR A 159 15.18 18.11 -10.84
CA THR A 159 15.32 19.14 -11.88
C THR A 159 14.19 20.17 -11.82
N GLN A 160 12.96 19.77 -11.50
CA GLN A 160 11.85 20.71 -11.31
C GLN A 160 12.11 21.65 -10.12
N LEU A 161 12.61 21.15 -9.00
CA LEU A 161 12.94 21.96 -7.84
C LEU A 161 14.11 22.92 -8.12
N GLU A 162 15.15 22.43 -8.81
CA GLU A 162 16.29 23.25 -9.26
C GLU A 162 15.84 24.35 -10.24
N SER A 163 14.90 24.06 -11.14
CA SER A 163 14.33 25.06 -12.07
C SER A 163 13.55 26.17 -11.36
N LEU A 164 12.99 25.86 -10.19
CA LEU A 164 12.31 26.83 -9.31
C LEU A 164 13.30 27.56 -8.38
N SER A 165 14.61 27.33 -8.55
CA SER A 165 15.65 27.91 -7.69
C SER A 165 15.47 27.56 -6.20
N ILE A 166 14.90 26.39 -5.90
CA ILE A 166 14.77 25.89 -4.53
C ILE A 166 16.12 25.28 -4.13
N PRO A 167 16.79 25.80 -3.09
CA PRO A 167 18.10 25.34 -2.67
C PRO A 167 18.05 23.94 -2.03
N PHE A 168 19.03 23.11 -2.38
CA PHE A 168 19.28 21.83 -1.71
C PHE A 168 20.38 22.01 -0.67
N LEU A 169 20.10 21.61 0.57
CA LEU A 169 21.09 21.60 1.65
C LEU A 169 21.76 20.24 1.73
N LEU A 170 23.07 20.25 1.89
CA LEU A 170 23.82 19.06 2.25
C LEU A 170 23.62 18.75 3.74
N VAL A 171 23.82 17.49 4.12
CA VAL A 171 23.63 17.07 5.53
C VAL A 171 24.62 17.75 6.44
N GLU A 172 25.83 17.98 5.92
CA GLU A 172 26.93 18.61 6.61
C GLU A 172 26.70 20.10 6.87
N GLU A 173 25.78 20.73 6.11
CA GLU A 173 25.43 22.15 6.22
C GLU A 173 24.23 22.39 7.15
N LEU A 174 23.60 21.31 7.65
CA LEU A 174 22.45 21.44 8.52
C LEU A 174 22.89 21.85 9.94
N PRO A 175 22.26 22.89 10.52
CA PRO A 175 22.60 23.35 11.87
C PRO A 175 22.31 22.25 12.89
N GLN A 176 23.12 22.17 13.95
CA GLN A 176 22.93 21.19 15.02
C GLN A 176 21.55 21.32 15.69
N ASN A 177 20.98 22.53 15.71
CA ASN A 177 19.65 22.82 16.22
C ASN A 177 18.72 23.26 15.08
N LEU A 178 18.07 22.29 14.44
CA LEU A 178 17.12 22.55 13.35
C LEU A 178 15.89 23.39 13.78
N ALA A 179 15.51 23.33 15.06
CA ALA A 179 14.31 23.98 15.58
C ALA A 179 14.43 25.51 15.71
N ASP A 180 15.67 26.02 15.82
CA ASP A 180 15.92 27.46 15.99
C ASP A 180 15.96 28.17 14.62
N ASP A 181 16.46 27.50 13.59
CA ASP A 181 16.65 28.07 12.24
C ASP A 181 15.48 27.80 11.29
N PHE A 182 14.69 26.74 11.53
CA PHE A 182 13.58 26.37 10.67
C PHE A 182 12.23 26.41 11.41
N GLY A 183 11.29 27.21 10.89
CA GLY A 183 9.95 27.32 11.45
C GLY A 183 9.05 26.11 11.16
N LEU A 184 9.36 25.35 10.11
CA LEU A 184 8.65 24.13 9.72
C LEU A 184 9.63 23.11 9.16
N ILE A 185 9.55 21.89 9.68
CA ILE A 185 10.33 20.74 9.20
C ILE A 185 9.35 19.66 8.75
N VAL A 186 9.48 19.22 7.51
CA VAL A 186 8.71 18.12 6.94
C VAL A 186 9.62 16.89 6.85
N ASP A 187 9.29 15.86 7.64
CA ASP A 187 9.96 14.56 7.55
C ASP A 187 9.34 13.72 6.43
N ALA A 188 10.11 13.50 5.38
CA ALA A 188 9.84 12.56 4.29
C ALA A 188 11.00 11.55 4.13
N MET A 189 11.80 11.35 5.18
CA MET A 189 12.92 10.40 5.16
C MET A 189 12.43 8.97 5.32
N PHE A 190 11.52 8.75 6.28
CA PHE A 190 10.91 7.46 6.56
C PHE A 190 9.42 7.52 6.32
N GLY A 191 8.78 6.38 6.15
CA GLY A 191 7.34 6.33 6.35
C GLY A 191 6.91 4.96 6.82
N PHE A 192 5.61 4.71 6.71
CA PHE A 192 4.90 3.73 7.53
C PHE A 192 5.44 2.29 7.46
N SER A 193 6.12 1.91 6.37
CA SER A 193 6.68 0.57 6.17
C SER A 193 8.14 0.39 6.60
N PHE A 194 8.73 1.35 7.31
CA PHE A 194 10.11 1.22 7.80
C PHE A 194 10.18 0.30 9.03
N HIS A 195 10.74 -0.90 8.85
CA HIS A 195 10.90 -1.93 9.89
C HIS A 195 12.37 -2.14 10.32
N GLY A 196 13.29 -1.26 9.90
CA GLY A 196 14.72 -1.42 10.18
C GLY A 196 15.13 -0.83 11.54
N SER A 197 16.08 -1.47 12.22
CA SER A 197 16.82 -0.81 13.30
C SER A 197 17.69 0.30 12.70
N MET A 198 17.48 1.56 13.11
CA MET A 198 18.32 2.69 12.70
C MET A 198 19.77 2.44 13.15
N SER A 199 20.64 2.02 12.21
CA SER A 199 22.07 1.92 12.47
C SER A 199 22.70 3.31 12.31
N PRO A 200 23.50 3.80 13.29
CA PRO A 200 24.11 5.14 13.26
C PRO A 200 24.94 5.44 12.01
N SER A 201 25.41 4.40 11.32
CA SER A 201 26.26 4.51 10.12
C SER A 201 25.50 4.74 8.81
N LYS A 202 24.16 4.64 8.78
CA LYS A 202 23.39 4.71 7.52
C LYS A 202 22.70 6.06 7.28
N ILE A 203 22.66 6.92 8.29
CA ILE A 203 22.01 8.23 8.26
C ILE A 203 22.97 9.16 9.00
N GLY A 204 23.45 10.23 8.35
CA GLY A 204 24.28 11.27 8.98
C GLY A 204 23.53 12.11 10.04
N PHE A 205 22.38 11.65 10.52
CA PHE A 205 21.53 12.27 11.53
C PHE A 205 21.42 11.35 12.74
N ARG A 206 21.72 11.86 13.93
CA ARG A 206 21.58 11.09 15.16
C ARG A 206 20.12 11.09 15.59
N ARG A 207 19.69 10.01 16.24
CA ARG A 207 18.34 9.87 16.81
C ARG A 207 18.02 10.95 17.86
N SER A 208 19.03 11.58 18.44
CA SER A 208 18.90 12.77 19.30
C SER A 208 18.26 13.96 18.58
N ASP A 209 18.43 14.05 17.26
CA ASP A 209 18.11 15.24 16.48
C ASP A 209 16.62 15.24 16.05
N PHE A 210 15.93 14.09 16.16
CA PHE A 210 14.53 13.89 15.76
C PHE A 210 13.55 13.70 16.93
N VAL A 211 14.02 13.49 18.17
CA VAL A 211 13.15 13.01 19.27
C VAL A 211 12.50 14.11 20.13
N GLU A 212 12.57 15.39 19.73
CA GLU A 212 11.92 16.47 20.52
C GLU A 212 10.55 16.97 20.04
N GLN A 213 9.79 16.18 19.28
CA GLN A 213 8.44 16.60 18.82
C GLN A 213 7.24 16.11 19.65
N GLU A 214 7.42 15.34 20.72
CA GLU A 214 6.30 14.96 21.61
C GLU A 214 6.13 15.87 22.86
N LYS A 215 7.03 16.83 23.09
CA LYS A 215 7.00 17.67 24.32
C LYS A 215 6.32 19.04 24.17
N CYS A 216 6.03 19.51 22.96
CA CYS A 216 5.41 20.83 22.76
C CYS A 216 3.91 20.84 23.11
N GLY A 217 3.18 19.73 22.88
CA GLY A 217 1.75 19.63 23.21
C GLY A 217 1.43 19.44 24.71
N LYS A 218 2.42 19.05 25.53
CA LYS A 218 2.20 18.73 26.96
C LYS A 218 2.61 19.86 27.93
N ARG A 219 3.30 20.91 27.46
CA ARG A 219 3.62 22.09 28.31
C ARG A 219 2.45 23.08 28.39
N SER A 220 1.71 23.27 27.29
CA SER A 220 0.55 24.19 27.26
C SER A 220 -0.64 23.68 28.10
N LEU A 221 -0.86 22.36 28.15
CA LEU A 221 -1.97 21.79 28.94
C LEU A 221 -1.68 21.69 30.45
N LYS A 222 -0.42 21.74 30.88
CA LYS A 222 -0.07 21.80 32.31
C LYS A 222 -0.13 23.22 32.86
N SER A 223 0.18 24.25 32.07
CA SER A 223 0.06 25.65 32.51
C SER A 223 -1.41 26.13 32.56
N LEU A 224 -2.28 25.63 31.68
CA LEU A 224 -3.73 25.91 31.73
C LEU A 224 -4.46 25.17 32.87
N ALA A 225 -4.01 23.97 33.25
CA ALA A 225 -4.60 23.24 34.37
C ALA A 225 -4.25 23.85 35.74
N GLN A 226 -3.09 24.50 35.86
CA GLN A 226 -2.68 25.19 37.09
C GLN A 226 -3.39 26.53 37.27
N THR A 227 -3.54 27.32 36.20
CA THR A 227 -4.23 28.62 36.23
C THR A 227 -5.75 28.51 36.42
N GLY A 228 -6.35 27.35 36.13
CA GLY A 228 -7.76 27.07 36.45
C GLY A 228 -8.00 26.81 37.95
N LYS A 229 -7.10 26.10 38.63
CA LYS A 229 -7.23 25.79 40.06
C LYS A 229 -6.97 26.99 40.97
N ASP A 230 -6.10 27.91 40.56
CA ASP A 230 -5.80 29.12 41.35
C ASP A 230 -6.92 30.18 41.30
N ARG A 231 -7.83 30.10 40.31
CA ARG A 231 -9.00 30.98 40.21
C ARG A 231 -10.22 30.50 41.01
N GLU A 232 -10.27 29.22 41.37
CA GLU A 232 -11.36 28.64 42.16
C GLU A 232 -11.09 28.74 43.68
N SER A 233 -9.83 28.85 44.09
CA SER A 233 -9.42 29.05 45.50
C SER A 233 -9.58 30.49 46.03
N LYS A 234 -9.93 31.46 45.17
CA LYS A 234 -10.17 32.87 45.54
C LYS A 234 -11.65 33.29 45.53
N ARG A 235 -12.57 32.33 45.44
CA ARG A 235 -14.03 32.52 45.60
C ARG A 235 -14.60 31.57 46.64
N THR A 236 -14.10 31.66 47.86
CA THR A 236 -14.75 31.23 49.11
C THR A 236 -14.24 32.11 50.23
#